data_AF-W1XN01-F1
#
_entry.id   AF-W1XN01-F1
#
_cell.length_a   1.000
_cell.length_b   1.000
_cell.length_c   1.000
_cell.angle_alpha   90.00
_cell.angle_beta   90.00
_cell.angle_gamma   90.00
#
_symmetry.space_group_name_H-M   'P 1'
#
loop_
_entity.id
_entity.type
_entity.pdbx_description
1 polymer ?
#
loop_
_entity_poly.entity_id
_entity_poly.type
_entity_poly.pdbx_seq_one_letter_code
_entity_poly.pdbx_strand_id
1 'polypeptide(L)'
;AADIVADAGMVIVSVPIHVTEQVIGKLPPLPKDCILVDLASVKNGPLQAMLAAHDGPVLGLHPMFGPDSGSLAKQVVVWCDGRKPEAYQWFLEQIQVWGARLHRI
;
A
#
# COMPACT_ATOMS: atom_id res chain seq x y z
N ALA A 1 -6.00 7.83 -16.52
CA ALA A 1 -5.14 7.40 -15.40
C ALA A 1 -4.32 8.57 -14.88
N ALA A 2 -3.51 9.23 -15.72
CA ALA A 2 -2.76 10.43 -15.34
C ALA A 2 -3.62 11.47 -14.61
N ASP A 3 -4.75 11.88 -15.18
CA ASP A 3 -5.62 12.88 -14.56
C ASP A 3 -6.27 12.43 -13.25
N ILE A 4 -6.39 11.12 -13.01
CA ILE A 4 -7.03 10.56 -11.81
C ILE A 4 -6.07 10.60 -10.61
N VAL A 5 -4.76 10.53 -10.86
CA VAL A 5 -3.73 10.46 -9.81
C VAL A 5 -2.85 11.71 -9.76
N ALA A 6 -3.16 12.74 -10.56
CA ALA A 6 -2.33 13.92 -10.73
C ALA A 6 -2.12 14.71 -9.42
N ASP A 7 -3.09 14.69 -8.52
CA ASP A 7 -3.09 15.36 -7.21
C ASP A 7 -3.33 14.39 -6.03
N ALA A 8 -3.21 13.08 -6.27
CA ALA A 8 -3.47 12.07 -5.25
C ALA A 8 -2.44 12.11 -4.12
N GLY A 9 -2.91 12.22 -2.87
CA GLY A 9 -2.06 12.09 -1.67
C GLY A 9 -1.69 10.64 -1.34
N MET A 10 -2.45 9.65 -1.82
CA MET A 10 -2.17 8.22 -1.64
C MET A 10 -2.81 7.40 -2.76
N VAL A 11 -2.09 6.42 -3.28
CA VAL A 11 -2.56 5.44 -4.27
C VAL A 11 -2.41 4.04 -3.69
N ILE A 12 -3.52 3.30 -3.63
CA ILE A 12 -3.53 1.91 -3.13
C ILE A 12 -3.81 0.94 -4.28
N VAL A 13 -2.89 0.02 -4.52
CA VAL A 13 -2.99 -1.03 -5.54
C VAL A 13 -3.59 -2.29 -4.92
N SER A 14 -4.85 -2.59 -5.29
CA SER A 14 -5.59 -3.79 -4.88
C SER A 14 -6.15 -4.51 -6.10
N VAL A 15 -5.27 -5.21 -6.81
CA VAL A 15 -5.57 -5.95 -8.04
C VAL A 15 -5.18 -7.43 -7.86
N PRO A 16 -5.60 -8.34 -8.77
CA PRO A 16 -5.17 -9.74 -8.70
C PRO A 16 -3.64 -9.86 -8.70
N ILE A 17 -3.10 -10.71 -7.83
CA ILE A 17 -1.66 -10.80 -7.53
C ILE A 17 -0.79 -10.93 -8.79
N HIS A 18 -1.24 -11.72 -9.77
CA HIS A 18 -0.49 -11.99 -11.01
C HIS A 18 -0.35 -10.79 -11.95
N VAL A 19 -1.13 -9.71 -11.74
CA VAL A 19 -1.02 -8.46 -12.53
C VAL A 19 -0.48 -7.28 -11.71
N THR A 20 -0.22 -7.44 -10.40
CA THR A 20 0.17 -6.34 -9.51
C THR A 20 1.39 -5.57 -10.01
N GLU A 21 2.49 -6.26 -10.32
CA GLU A 21 3.72 -5.62 -10.81
C GLU A 21 3.51 -4.92 -12.16
N GLN A 22 2.74 -5.54 -13.06
CA GLN A 22 2.40 -4.95 -14.35
C GLN A 22 1.56 -3.67 -14.19
N VAL A 23 0.61 -3.66 -13.25
CA VAL A 23 -0.24 -2.49 -12.97
C VAL A 23 0.60 -1.37 -12.36
N ILE A 24 1.47 -1.68 -11.40
CA ILE A 24 2.38 -0.70 -10.79
C ILE A 24 3.28 -0.06 -11.86
N GLY A 25 3.87 -0.87 -12.75
CA GLY A 25 4.72 -0.36 -13.84
C GLY A 25 3.99 0.48 -14.90
N LYS A 26 2.65 0.46 -14.93
CA LYS A 26 1.82 1.29 -15.81
C LYS A 26 1.32 2.57 -15.14
N LEU A 27 1.61 2.77 -13.85
CA LEU A 27 1.23 4.00 -13.17
C LEU A 27 1.97 5.18 -13.84
N PRO A 28 1.27 6.29 -14.12
CA PRO A 28 1.94 7.52 -14.50
C PRO A 28 2.76 8.04 -13.31
N PRO A 29 3.68 9.00 -13.52
CA PRO A 29 4.39 9.63 -12.43
C PRO A 29 3.43 10.17 -11.37
N LEU A 30 3.65 9.79 -10.12
CA LEU A 30 2.86 10.24 -8.98
C LEU A 30 3.51 11.50 -8.36
N PRO A 31 2.73 12.34 -7.65
CA PRO A 31 3.27 13.41 -6.82
C PRO A 31 4.33 12.88 -5.86
N LYS A 32 5.42 13.63 -5.63
CA LYS A 32 6.58 13.16 -4.84
C LYS A 32 6.26 12.82 -3.38
N ASP A 33 5.18 13.40 -2.87
CA ASP A 33 4.61 13.22 -1.54
C ASP A 33 3.45 12.20 -1.50
N CYS A 34 2.99 11.71 -2.66
CA CYS A 34 1.99 10.65 -2.75
C CYS A 34 2.51 9.36 -2.12
N ILE A 35 1.72 8.73 -1.26
CA ILE A 35 2.06 7.42 -0.68
C ILE A 35 1.61 6.33 -1.65
N LEU A 36 2.54 5.50 -2.17
CA LEU A 36 2.20 4.33 -2.97
C LEU A 36 2.13 3.08 -2.09
N VAL A 37 0.98 2.39 -2.14
CA VAL A 37 0.68 1.23 -1.28
C VAL A 37 0.22 0.05 -2.13
N ASP A 38 0.62 -1.18 -1.76
CA ASP A 38 0.02 -2.42 -2.30
C ASP A 38 -0.64 -3.25 -1.19
N LEU A 39 -1.70 -3.99 -1.53
CA LEU A 39 -2.40 -4.92 -0.63
C LEU A 39 -2.13 -6.41 -0.94
N ALA A 40 -1.18 -6.73 -1.82
CA ALA A 40 -0.93 -8.10 -2.27
C ALA A 40 -0.50 -9.02 -1.12
N SER A 41 -0.76 -10.32 -1.24
CA SER A 41 -0.31 -11.30 -0.24
C SER A 41 1.20 -11.60 -0.31
N VAL A 42 1.84 -11.28 -1.44
CA VAL A 42 3.28 -11.44 -1.66
C VAL A 42 3.95 -10.07 -1.61
N LYS A 43 5.09 -9.95 -0.92
CA LYS A 43 5.69 -8.63 -0.64
C LYS A 43 6.89 -8.29 -1.48
N ASN A 44 7.76 -9.25 -1.78
CA ASN A 44 9.02 -8.92 -2.45
C ASN A 44 8.82 -8.30 -3.83
N GLY A 45 8.11 -8.99 -4.74
CA GLY A 45 7.86 -8.50 -6.11
C GLY A 45 7.13 -7.15 -6.17
N PRO A 46 5.93 -7.02 -5.58
CA PRO A 46 5.18 -5.76 -5.55
C PRO A 46 5.94 -4.61 -4.91
N LEU A 47 6.66 -4.84 -3.80
CA LEU A 47 7.44 -3.78 -3.14
C LEU A 47 8.56 -3.27 -4.05
N GLN A 48 9.30 -4.16 -4.70
CA GLN A 48 10.35 -3.75 -5.64
C GLN A 48 9.78 -3.00 -6.85
N ALA A 49 8.63 -3.44 -7.37
CA ALA A 49 7.94 -2.73 -8.46
C ALA A 49 7.52 -1.32 -8.02
N MET A 50 6.99 -1.14 -6.81
CA MET A 50 6.62 0.18 -6.28
C MET A 50 7.84 1.07 -6.08
N LEU A 51 8.92 0.53 -5.52
CA LEU A 51 10.17 1.27 -5.30
C LEU A 51 10.81 1.75 -6.60
N ALA A 52 10.66 0.98 -7.69
CA ALA A 52 11.14 1.34 -9.02
C ALA A 52 10.23 2.36 -9.73
N ALA A 53 8.91 2.27 -9.53
CA ALA A 53 7.94 3.11 -10.22
C ALA A 53 7.73 4.50 -9.57
N HIS A 54 8.10 4.66 -8.31
CA HIS A 54 7.84 5.87 -7.53
C HIS A 54 9.03 6.31 -6.70
N ASP A 55 9.34 7.61 -6.64
CA ASP A 55 10.42 8.19 -5.82
C ASP A 55 9.94 8.69 -4.43
N GLY A 56 8.63 8.72 -4.24
CA GLY A 56 8.00 9.13 -3.00
C GLY A 56 7.93 8.01 -1.94
N PRO A 57 7.08 8.20 -0.91
CA PRO A 57 6.81 7.18 0.10
C PRO A 57 6.22 5.90 -0.48
N VAL A 58 6.69 4.75 0.01
CA VAL A 58 6.25 3.42 -0.42
C VAL A 58 6.01 2.52 0.79
N LEU A 59 4.83 1.90 0.87
CA LEU A 59 4.40 1.03 1.96
C LEU A 59 3.80 -0.28 1.42
N GLY A 60 4.31 -1.43 1.87
CA GLY A 60 3.67 -2.71 1.59
C GLY A 60 2.70 -3.07 2.71
N LEU A 61 1.43 -3.39 2.38
CA LEU A 61 0.44 -3.90 3.34
C LEU A 61 -0.09 -5.27 2.91
N HIS A 62 -0.46 -6.11 3.86
CA HIS A 62 -1.17 -7.35 3.61
C HIS A 62 -2.25 -7.56 4.68
N PRO A 63 -3.52 -7.25 4.35
CA PRO A 63 -4.64 -7.65 5.18
C PRO A 63 -4.72 -9.18 5.24
N MET A 64 -4.61 -9.77 6.44
CA MET A 64 -4.66 -11.23 6.66
C MET A 64 -6.10 -11.73 6.81
N PHE A 65 -7.03 -11.10 6.08
CA PHE A 65 -8.46 -11.37 6.13
C PHE A 65 -9.11 -11.10 4.77
N GLY A 66 -10.24 -11.76 4.53
CA GLY A 66 -11.00 -11.61 3.29
C GLY A 66 -11.89 -10.36 3.26
N PRO A 67 -12.45 -10.03 2.08
CA PRO A 67 -13.29 -8.84 1.90
C PRO A 67 -14.61 -8.90 2.68
N ASP A 68 -15.04 -10.09 3.13
CA ASP A 68 -16.29 -10.29 3.86
C ASP A 68 -16.20 -9.92 5.35
N SER A 69 -15.07 -9.37 5.81
CA SER A 69 -14.94 -8.89 7.18
C SER A 69 -15.78 -7.63 7.40
N GLY A 70 -16.81 -7.70 8.24
CA GLY A 70 -17.65 -6.55 8.58
C GLY A 70 -16.99 -5.46 9.42
N SER A 71 -15.73 -5.65 9.84
CA SER A 71 -14.95 -4.71 10.65
C SER A 71 -13.44 -5.03 10.58
N LEU A 72 -12.60 -4.04 10.89
CA LEU A 72 -11.16 -4.23 11.12
C LEU A 72 -10.84 -4.65 12.57
N ALA A 73 -11.83 -4.67 13.46
CA ALA A 73 -11.63 -5.01 14.87
C ALA A 73 -11.03 -6.42 15.03
N LYS A 74 -9.89 -6.49 15.73
CA LYS A 74 -9.10 -7.71 15.97
C LYS A 74 -8.51 -8.37 14.72
N GLN A 75 -8.71 -7.79 13.54
CA GLN A 75 -8.10 -8.27 12.31
C GLN A 75 -6.60 -8.00 12.31
N VAL A 76 -5.83 -8.82 11.59
CA VAL A 76 -4.37 -8.63 11.46
C VAL A 76 -4.06 -8.01 10.11
N VAL A 77 -3.26 -6.96 10.12
CA VAL A 77 -2.66 -6.38 8.92
C VAL A 77 -1.14 -6.49 9.09
N VAL A 78 -0.52 -7.21 8.17
CA VAL A 78 0.93 -7.29 8.08
C VAL A 78 1.43 -6.15 7.21
N TRP A 79 2.61 -5.60 7.51
CA TRP A 79 3.17 -4.51 6.73
C TRP A 79 4.70 -4.58 6.66
N CYS A 80 5.28 -4.01 5.60
CA CYS A 80 6.72 -3.86 5.45
C CYS A 80 7.08 -2.46 4.94
N ASP A 81 8.24 -1.97 5.37
CA ASP A 81 8.76 -0.68 4.92
C ASP A 81 9.23 -0.75 3.47
N GLY A 82 8.87 0.27 2.67
CA GLY A 82 9.50 0.54 1.38
C GLY A 82 10.44 1.73 1.47
N ARG A 83 9.88 2.94 1.45
CA ARG A 83 10.64 4.20 1.46
C ARG A 83 9.90 5.28 2.25
N LYS A 84 10.64 6.15 2.95
CA LYS A 84 10.13 7.31 3.72
C LYS A 84 9.06 6.91 4.74
N PRO A 85 9.39 6.03 5.72
CA PRO A 85 8.43 5.52 6.69
C PRO A 85 7.71 6.58 7.52
N GLU A 86 8.36 7.71 7.75
CA GLU A 86 7.81 8.86 8.44
C GLU A 86 6.56 9.43 7.74
N ALA A 87 6.45 9.32 6.42
CA ALA A 87 5.37 9.92 5.64
C ALA A 87 4.04 9.15 5.75
N TYR A 88 4.07 7.86 6.11
CA TYR A 88 2.88 7.02 6.20
C TYR A 88 2.56 6.52 7.62
N GLN A 89 3.27 6.99 8.65
CA GLN A 89 2.99 6.57 10.04
C GLN A 89 1.54 6.86 10.44
N TRP A 90 1.00 8.03 10.05
CA TRP A 90 -0.38 8.39 10.33
C TRP A 90 -1.38 7.34 9.80
N PHE A 91 -1.06 6.69 8.67
CA PHE A 91 -1.92 5.68 8.07
C PHE A 91 -1.85 4.36 8.83
N LEU A 92 -0.68 3.95 9.29
CA LEU A 92 -0.52 2.79 10.17
C LEU A 92 -1.27 3.02 11.50
N GLU A 93 -1.10 4.19 12.12
CA GLU A 93 -1.84 4.57 13.32
C GLU A 93 -3.35 4.55 13.08
N GLN A 94 -3.81 5.05 11.93
CA GLN A 94 -5.22 5.03 11.56
C GLN A 94 -5.78 3.60 11.41
N ILE A 95 -5.00 2.65 10.88
CA ILE A 95 -5.37 1.23 10.81
C ILE A 95 -5.54 0.65 12.23
N GLN A 96 -4.69 1.03 13.18
CA GLN A 96 -4.81 0.62 14.58
C GLN A 96 -6.05 1.23 15.25
N VAL A 97 -6.38 2.50 14.96
CA VAL A 97 -7.60 3.16 15.45
C VAL A 97 -8.86 2.43 14.98
N TRP A 98 -8.85 1.86 13.76
CA TRP A 98 -9.94 1.01 13.27
C TRP A 98 -10.01 -0.38 13.95
N GLY A 99 -9.09 -0.68 14.87
CA GLY A 99 -9.10 -1.88 15.70
C GLY A 99 -8.27 -3.03 15.15
N ALA A 100 -7.55 -2.84 14.05
CA ALA A 100 -6.65 -3.84 13.51
C ALA A 100 -5.34 -3.92 14.31
N ARG A 101 -4.73 -5.10 14.32
CA ARG A 101 -3.41 -5.36 14.89
C ARG A 101 -2.38 -5.31 13.77
N LEU A 102 -1.41 -4.41 13.89
CA LEU A 102 -0.30 -4.32 12.94
C LEU A 102 0.82 -5.28 13.33
N HIS A 103 1.37 -5.97 12.33
CA HIS A 103 2.57 -6.77 12.47
C HIS A 103 3.57 -6.41 11.37
N ARG A 104 4.78 -6.02 11.76
CA ARG A 104 5.84 -5.65 10.81
C ARG A 104 6.61 -6.90 10.36
N ILE A 105 6.90 -7.01 9.06
CA ILE A 105 7.76 -8.05 8.46
C ILE A 105 8.86 -7.46 7.59
#